data_AF-A0A645ERM2-F1
#
_entry.id   AF-A0A645ERM2-F1
#
_cell.length_a   1.000
_cell.length_b   1.000
_cell.length_c   1.000
_cell.angle_alpha   90.00
_cell.angle_beta   90.00
_cell.angle_gamma   90.00
#
_symmetry.space_group_name_H-M   'P 1'
#
loop_
_entity.id
_entity.type
_entity.pdbx_description
1 polymer ?
#
loop_
_entity_poly.entity_id
_entity_poly.type
_entity_poly.pdbx_seq_one_letter_code
_entity_poly.pdbx_strand_id
1 'polypeptide(L)'
;MLSLRLGLVPEGYEKKVFGNIVRKTEVDFNGHVSTGVLGIQHLMRGLTEHGNVNLAYKIASNRTYPSWGYMIEKGATTIWELWNGDTADPAMNSANHVMLLGDLLIWFYEDLAGIKNHPETTAYKKLLMEPKFPEGLSHVKAAYKSIYGEIKSEWKKENGTFHWDITIPGNSSAVIRLPKALNIITPTGEGVRNVTETETGIEIELGSGSYQLNN
;
A
#
# COMPACT_ATOMS: atom_id res chain seq x y z
N MET A 1 -14.19 -2.49 -8.95
CA MET A 1 -13.22 -2.89 -7.92
C MET A 1 -13.86 -3.74 -6.84
N LEU A 2 -14.98 -3.29 -6.24
CA LEU A 2 -15.66 -4.00 -5.15
C LEU A 2 -15.93 -5.49 -5.46
N SER A 3 -16.54 -5.79 -6.61
CA SER A 3 -16.82 -7.18 -6.99
C SER A 3 -15.58 -8.08 -7.08
N LEU A 4 -14.44 -7.54 -7.52
CA LEU A 4 -13.18 -8.30 -7.56
C LEU A 4 -12.67 -8.60 -6.15
N ARG A 5 -12.53 -7.57 -5.32
CA ARG A 5 -11.96 -7.73 -3.97
C ARG A 5 -12.84 -8.56 -3.03
N LEU A 6 -14.14 -8.61 -3.29
CA LEU A 6 -15.09 -9.42 -2.53
C LEU A 6 -15.29 -10.83 -3.12
N GLY A 7 -14.58 -11.21 -4.18
CA GLY A 7 -14.72 -12.55 -4.79
C GLY A 7 -16.10 -12.79 -5.44
N LEU A 8 -16.76 -11.73 -5.89
CA LEU A 8 -18.09 -11.79 -6.52
C LEU A 8 -18.03 -11.86 -8.05
N VAL A 9 -16.85 -11.73 -8.64
CA VAL A 9 -16.67 -11.90 -10.09
C VAL A 9 -16.71 -13.40 -10.40
N PRO A 10 -17.49 -13.85 -11.40
CA PRO A 10 -17.50 -15.25 -11.82
C PRO A 10 -16.10 -15.73 -12.20
N GLU A 11 -15.81 -16.98 -11.85
CA GLU A 11 -14.51 -17.61 -12.12
C GLU A 11 -14.10 -17.47 -13.59
N GLY A 12 -12.87 -17.03 -13.82
CA GLY A 12 -12.29 -16.83 -15.15
C GLY A 12 -12.53 -15.42 -15.73
N TYR A 13 -13.37 -14.59 -15.11
CA TYR A 13 -13.63 -13.22 -15.56
C TYR A 13 -12.82 -12.15 -14.81
N GLU A 14 -12.07 -12.50 -13.77
CA GLU A 14 -11.36 -11.57 -12.89
C GLU A 14 -10.38 -10.69 -13.69
N LYS A 15 -9.55 -11.30 -14.54
CA LYS A 15 -8.61 -10.57 -15.40
C LYS A 15 -9.32 -9.59 -16.34
N LYS A 16 -10.47 -9.99 -16.90
CA LYS A 16 -11.26 -9.14 -17.81
C LYS A 16 -11.88 -7.96 -17.06
N VAL A 17 -12.45 -8.20 -15.88
CA VAL A 17 -13.03 -7.16 -15.04
C VAL A 17 -11.94 -6.19 -14.55
N PHE A 18 -10.79 -6.71 -14.12
CA PHE A 18 -9.65 -5.91 -13.70
C PHE A 18 -9.12 -5.04 -14.84
N GLY A 19 -8.90 -5.64 -16.02
CA GLY A 19 -8.48 -4.90 -17.22
C GLY A 19 -9.44 -3.78 -17.60
N ASN A 20 -10.75 -3.98 -17.46
CA ASN A 20 -11.72 -2.91 -17.69
C ASN A 20 -11.63 -1.78 -16.64
N ILE A 21 -11.38 -2.10 -15.36
CA ILE A 21 -11.18 -1.09 -14.31
C ILE A 21 -9.94 -0.25 -14.60
N VAL A 22 -8.81 -0.90 -14.93
CA VAL A 22 -7.57 -0.22 -15.31
C VAL A 22 -7.81 0.68 -16.51
N ARG A 23 -8.37 0.14 -17.61
CA ARG A 23 -8.69 0.91 -18.82
C ARG A 23 -9.56 2.12 -18.53
N LYS A 24 -10.66 1.96 -17.78
CA LYS A 24 -11.54 3.11 -17.45
C LYS A 24 -10.77 4.16 -16.65
N THR A 25 -10.00 3.74 -15.66
CA THR A 25 -9.25 4.67 -14.80
C THR A 25 -8.20 5.44 -15.61
N GLU A 26 -7.44 4.75 -16.45
CA GLU A 26 -6.36 5.38 -17.23
C GLU A 26 -6.89 6.20 -18.41
N VAL A 27 -7.86 5.68 -19.16
CA VAL A 27 -8.34 6.27 -20.41
C VAL A 27 -9.51 7.23 -20.15
N ASP A 28 -10.59 6.73 -19.52
CA ASP A 28 -11.81 7.52 -19.35
C ASP A 28 -11.61 8.62 -18.26
N PHE A 29 -10.74 8.38 -17.26
CA PHE A 29 -10.48 9.30 -16.14
C PHE A 29 -9.04 9.83 -16.09
N ASN A 30 -8.23 9.61 -17.13
CA ASN A 30 -6.86 10.12 -17.23
C ASN A 30 -5.96 9.79 -16.00
N GLY A 31 -6.15 8.63 -15.38
CA GLY A 31 -5.44 8.20 -14.18
C GLY A 31 -5.82 8.94 -12.89
N HIS A 32 -6.97 9.62 -12.85
CA HIS A 32 -7.50 10.23 -11.63
C HIS A 32 -8.37 9.26 -10.83
N VAL A 33 -8.63 9.61 -9.57
CA VAL A 33 -9.66 8.93 -8.79
C VAL A 33 -11.02 9.10 -9.47
N SER A 34 -11.77 8.01 -9.60
CA SER A 34 -13.05 7.97 -10.33
C SER A 34 -14.22 7.49 -9.47
N THR A 35 -14.00 7.39 -8.17
CA THR A 35 -14.92 6.76 -7.22
C THR A 35 -15.34 7.70 -6.10
N GLY A 36 -16.60 7.58 -5.68
CA GLY A 36 -17.06 8.11 -4.40
C GLY A 36 -16.59 7.28 -3.21
N VAL A 37 -17.17 7.54 -2.04
CA VAL A 37 -16.74 7.01 -0.74
C VAL A 37 -16.54 5.49 -0.73
N LEU A 38 -17.54 4.71 -1.13
CA LEU A 38 -17.43 3.24 -1.09
C LEU A 38 -16.41 2.69 -2.09
N GLY A 39 -16.30 3.29 -3.27
CA GLY A 39 -15.36 2.81 -4.28
C GLY A 39 -13.92 3.10 -3.88
N ILE A 40 -13.66 4.27 -3.28
CA ILE A 40 -12.30 4.64 -2.88
C ILE A 40 -11.81 3.75 -1.74
N GLN A 41 -12.68 3.24 -0.86
CA GLN A 41 -12.36 2.24 0.18
C GLN A 41 -11.74 0.92 -0.35
N HIS A 42 -11.72 0.73 -1.68
CA HIS A 42 -11.21 -0.47 -2.31
C HIS A 42 -10.24 -0.25 -3.46
N LEU A 43 -10.14 0.96 -4.00
CA LEU A 43 -9.49 1.20 -5.28
C LEU A 43 -7.97 1.00 -5.19
N MET A 44 -7.31 1.57 -4.19
CA MET A 44 -5.85 1.62 -4.07
C MET A 44 -5.27 0.23 -3.77
N ARG A 45 -5.80 -0.41 -2.72
CA ARG A 45 -5.42 -1.78 -2.36
C ARG A 45 -5.83 -2.77 -3.44
N GLY A 46 -7.00 -2.60 -4.06
CA GLY A 46 -7.46 -3.48 -5.14
C GLY A 46 -6.58 -3.43 -6.38
N LEU A 47 -6.16 -2.23 -6.80
CA LEU A 47 -5.19 -2.07 -7.90
C LEU A 47 -3.87 -2.76 -7.56
N THR A 48 -3.40 -2.59 -6.32
CA THR A 48 -2.12 -3.15 -5.86
C THR A 48 -2.14 -4.68 -5.73
N GLU A 49 -3.19 -5.24 -5.12
CA GLU A 49 -3.44 -6.69 -5.00
C GLU A 49 -3.45 -7.40 -6.36
N HIS A 50 -3.93 -6.71 -7.40
CA HIS A 50 -3.99 -7.24 -8.77
C HIS A 50 -2.80 -6.80 -9.65
N GLY A 51 -1.71 -6.31 -9.04
CA GLY A 51 -0.43 -6.09 -9.69
C GLY A 51 -0.24 -4.72 -10.36
N ASN A 52 -1.13 -3.74 -10.12
CA ASN A 52 -1.02 -2.39 -10.69
C ASN A 52 -0.77 -1.32 -9.62
N VAL A 53 0.33 -1.47 -8.87
CA VAL A 53 0.78 -0.50 -7.87
C VAL A 53 1.09 0.88 -8.49
N ASN A 54 1.57 0.92 -9.74
CA ASN A 54 1.91 2.17 -10.42
C ASN A 54 0.68 3.04 -10.65
N LEU A 55 -0.46 2.45 -11.05
CA LEU A 55 -1.70 3.21 -11.20
C LEU A 55 -2.24 3.68 -9.85
N ALA A 56 -2.15 2.86 -8.79
CA ALA A 56 -2.50 3.29 -7.44
C ALA A 56 -1.64 4.49 -7.02
N TYR A 57 -0.32 4.41 -7.21
CA TYR A 57 0.59 5.51 -6.88
C TYR A 57 0.34 6.76 -7.73
N LYS A 58 0.04 6.61 -9.02
CA LYS A 58 -0.36 7.73 -9.89
C LYS A 58 -1.59 8.45 -9.34
N ILE A 59 -2.61 7.72 -8.90
CA ILE A 59 -3.82 8.31 -8.29
C ILE A 59 -3.46 9.05 -6.98
N ALA A 60 -2.66 8.42 -6.11
CA ALA A 60 -2.27 9.01 -4.82
C ALA A 60 -1.44 10.30 -4.96
N SER A 61 -0.55 10.35 -5.95
CA SER A 61 0.39 11.45 -6.17
C SER A 61 -0.14 12.55 -7.10
N ASN A 62 -1.33 12.36 -7.68
CA ASN A 62 -1.91 13.31 -8.60
C ASN A 62 -2.24 14.64 -7.91
N ARG A 63 -1.99 15.76 -8.59
CA ARG A 63 -2.20 17.13 -8.08
C ARG A 63 -3.35 17.86 -8.78
N THR A 64 -3.90 17.31 -9.87
CA THR A 64 -5.03 17.90 -10.61
C THR A 64 -6.37 17.27 -10.21
N TYR A 65 -7.47 17.98 -10.47
CA TYR A 65 -8.82 17.53 -10.11
C TYR A 65 -9.27 16.30 -10.93
N PRO A 66 -9.94 15.30 -10.30
CA PRO A 66 -10.10 15.08 -8.86
C PRO A 66 -8.88 14.35 -8.26
N SER A 67 -8.40 14.79 -7.09
CA SER A 67 -7.35 14.09 -6.33
C SER A 67 -7.20 14.64 -4.91
N TRP A 68 -6.49 13.91 -4.05
CA TRP A 68 -6.05 14.45 -2.76
C TRP A 68 -5.03 15.58 -2.94
N GLY A 69 -4.13 15.49 -3.93
CA GLY A 69 -3.19 16.55 -4.23
C GLY A 69 -3.87 17.83 -4.68
N TYR A 70 -5.01 17.75 -5.38
CA TYR A 70 -5.82 18.92 -5.72
C TYR A 70 -6.34 19.65 -4.49
N MET A 71 -6.77 18.93 -3.44
CA MET A 71 -7.16 19.55 -2.17
C MET A 71 -5.98 20.33 -1.57
N ILE A 72 -4.78 19.75 -1.60
CA ILE A 72 -3.54 20.40 -1.13
C ILE A 72 -3.24 21.65 -1.95
N GLU A 73 -3.35 21.60 -3.28
CA GLU A 73 -3.12 22.75 -4.18
C GLU A 73 -4.11 23.90 -3.92
N LYS A 74 -5.26 23.59 -3.34
CA LYS A 74 -6.27 24.56 -2.92
C LYS A 74 -6.14 25.00 -1.46
N GLY A 75 -5.05 24.61 -0.78
CA GLY A 75 -4.74 25.03 0.59
C GLY A 75 -5.46 24.24 1.68
N ALA A 76 -6.02 23.06 1.36
CA ALA A 76 -6.64 22.21 2.36
C ALA A 76 -5.60 21.65 3.36
N THR A 77 -5.90 21.77 4.66
CA THR A 77 -5.12 21.14 5.74
C THR A 77 -5.79 19.89 6.31
N THR A 78 -7.01 19.59 5.85
CA THR A 78 -7.84 18.43 6.17
C THR A 78 -8.43 17.86 4.88
N ILE A 79 -9.03 16.67 4.94
CA ILE A 79 -9.69 16.08 3.78
C ILE A 79 -11.11 16.63 3.65
N TRP A 80 -11.53 16.97 2.44
CA TRP A 80 -12.86 17.47 2.17
C TRP A 80 -13.89 16.35 2.01
N GLU A 81 -15.15 16.68 2.20
CA GLU A 81 -16.29 15.80 1.90
C GLU A 81 -16.37 15.44 0.42
N LEU A 82 -16.18 16.44 -0.45
CA LEU A 82 -16.26 16.29 -1.90
C LEU A 82 -14.91 16.56 -2.55
N TRP A 83 -14.61 15.85 -3.64
CA TRP A 83 -13.38 16.05 -4.41
C TRP A 83 -13.25 17.49 -4.97
N ASN A 84 -14.38 18.16 -5.23
CA ASN A 84 -14.48 19.53 -5.72
C ASN A 84 -14.93 20.51 -4.63
N GLY A 85 -14.52 20.30 -3.37
CA GLY A 85 -14.98 21.10 -2.23
C GLY A 85 -14.73 22.61 -2.33
N ASP A 86 -13.90 23.08 -3.26
CA ASP A 86 -13.73 24.50 -3.56
C ASP A 86 -14.85 25.12 -4.43
N THR A 87 -15.64 24.28 -5.11
CA THR A 87 -16.71 24.70 -6.03
C THR A 87 -18.07 24.06 -5.74
N ALA A 88 -18.13 23.10 -4.82
CA ALA A 88 -19.35 22.39 -4.48
C ALA A 88 -20.36 23.24 -3.69
N ASP A 89 -21.63 22.85 -3.76
CA ASP A 89 -22.74 23.51 -3.07
C ASP A 89 -22.50 23.53 -1.55
N PRO A 90 -22.52 24.71 -0.89
CA PRO A 90 -22.27 24.82 0.54
C PRO A 90 -23.28 24.07 1.42
N ALA A 91 -24.44 23.67 0.90
CA ALA A 91 -25.42 22.89 1.65
C ALA A 91 -24.88 21.53 2.13
N MET A 92 -23.89 20.95 1.43
CA MET A 92 -23.24 19.67 1.80
C MET A 92 -21.79 19.66 1.28
N ASN A 93 -20.93 20.40 1.96
CA ASN A 93 -19.53 20.59 1.56
C ASN A 93 -18.60 20.86 2.76
N SER A 94 -18.51 19.90 3.67
CA SER A 94 -17.59 19.98 4.81
C SER A 94 -16.13 19.96 4.35
N ALA A 95 -15.33 20.89 4.87
CA ALA A 95 -13.89 20.93 4.63
C ALA A 95 -13.08 19.98 5.55
N ASN A 96 -13.73 19.22 6.43
CA ASN A 96 -13.08 18.29 7.35
C ASN A 96 -13.89 17.00 7.50
N HIS A 97 -13.72 16.07 6.54
CA HIS A 97 -14.46 14.83 6.47
C HIS A 97 -13.54 13.64 6.14
N VAL A 98 -13.43 12.70 7.08
CA VAL A 98 -12.40 11.64 7.07
C VAL A 98 -12.62 10.52 6.05
N MET A 99 -13.79 10.46 5.40
CA MET A 99 -14.22 9.28 4.66
C MET A 99 -13.38 8.96 3.41
N LEU A 100 -12.66 9.93 2.85
CA LEU A 100 -11.77 9.71 1.70
C LEU A 100 -10.34 9.30 2.12
N LEU A 101 -10.08 9.09 3.42
CA LEU A 101 -8.77 8.62 3.92
C LEU A 101 -8.63 7.10 4.00
N GLY A 102 -9.74 6.39 4.19
CA GLY A 102 -9.71 5.00 4.66
C GLY A 102 -8.77 4.08 3.86
N ASP A 103 -8.96 3.97 2.54
CA ASP A 103 -8.09 3.14 1.71
C ASP A 103 -6.68 3.72 1.55
N LEU A 104 -6.55 5.05 1.46
CA LEU A 104 -5.27 5.72 1.23
C LEU A 104 -4.30 5.47 2.38
N LEU A 105 -4.74 5.70 3.62
CA LEU A 105 -3.90 5.49 4.79
C LEU A 105 -3.58 4.02 4.98
N ILE A 106 -4.57 3.13 4.84
CA ILE A 106 -4.31 1.69 4.95
C ILE A 106 -3.28 1.26 3.89
N TRP A 107 -3.41 1.73 2.65
CA TRP A 107 -2.47 1.44 1.56
C TRP A 107 -1.05 1.98 1.82
N PHE A 108 -0.90 3.16 2.43
CA PHE A 108 0.42 3.66 2.83
C PHE A 108 1.13 2.73 3.83
N TYR A 109 0.40 2.22 4.82
CA TYR A 109 0.99 1.33 5.81
C TYR A 109 1.15 -0.10 5.29
N GLU A 110 0.11 -0.70 4.74
CA GLU A 110 0.11 -2.11 4.34
C GLU A 110 0.94 -2.36 3.08
N ASP A 111 0.82 -1.51 2.06
CA ASP A 111 1.40 -1.78 0.74
C ASP A 111 2.67 -0.97 0.49
N LEU A 112 2.72 0.33 0.81
CA LEU A 112 3.95 1.09 0.62
C LEU A 112 4.98 0.77 1.70
N ALA A 113 4.60 0.85 2.98
CA ALA A 113 5.52 0.53 4.07
C ALA A 113 5.64 -0.98 4.32
N GLY A 114 4.73 -1.81 3.81
CA GLY A 114 4.79 -3.26 4.07
C GLY A 114 4.55 -3.59 5.54
N ILE A 115 3.70 -2.87 6.26
CA ILE A 115 3.31 -3.17 7.64
C ILE A 115 1.89 -3.70 7.62
N LYS A 116 1.76 -5.02 7.41
CA LYS A 116 0.46 -5.70 7.38
C LYS A 116 0.40 -6.79 8.44
N ASN A 117 -0.79 -7.03 8.98
CA ASN A 117 -1.03 -8.17 9.84
C ASN A 117 -1.12 -9.44 8.97
N HIS A 118 -0.44 -10.51 9.35
CA HIS A 118 -0.52 -11.78 8.64
C HIS A 118 -1.96 -12.34 8.73
N PRO A 119 -2.57 -12.80 7.62
CA PRO A 119 -4.00 -13.16 7.58
C PRO A 119 -4.42 -14.25 8.57
N GLU A 120 -3.49 -15.12 8.96
CA GLU A 120 -3.73 -16.21 9.92
C GLU A 120 -3.59 -15.81 11.40
N THR A 121 -3.28 -14.54 11.68
CA THR A 121 -3.09 -14.05 13.05
C THR A 121 -3.82 -12.74 13.28
N THR A 122 -3.83 -12.25 14.51
CA THR A 122 -4.45 -10.97 14.86
C THR A 122 -3.47 -10.07 15.60
N ALA A 123 -3.79 -8.78 15.65
CA ALA A 123 -3.09 -7.77 16.44
C ALA A 123 -1.56 -7.70 16.20
N TYR A 124 -1.10 -8.03 14.98
CA TYR A 124 0.31 -8.07 14.60
C TYR A 124 1.16 -9.09 15.37
N LYS A 125 0.53 -10.21 15.78
CA LYS A 125 1.26 -11.36 16.35
C LYS A 125 2.25 -11.95 15.33
N LYS A 126 1.80 -12.09 14.08
CA LYS A 126 2.67 -12.31 12.91
C LYS A 126 2.42 -11.17 11.92
N LEU A 127 3.48 -10.54 11.44
CA LEU A 127 3.43 -9.55 10.39
C LEU A 127 3.58 -10.23 9.02
N LEU A 128 2.90 -9.69 8.03
CA LEU A 128 3.23 -9.85 6.62
C LEU A 128 3.89 -8.55 6.16
N MET A 129 5.19 -8.61 5.90
CA MET A 129 5.97 -7.46 5.46
C MET A 129 6.32 -7.57 3.98
N GLU A 130 5.50 -6.93 3.15
CA GLU A 130 5.53 -7.06 1.69
C GLU A 130 5.36 -5.69 1.02
N PRO A 131 6.35 -4.78 1.14
CA PRO A 131 6.29 -3.47 0.53
C PRO A 131 6.23 -3.57 -1.01
N LYS A 132 5.54 -2.62 -1.61
CA LYS A 132 5.38 -2.46 -3.05
C LYS A 132 6.13 -1.21 -3.49
N PHE A 133 6.80 -1.32 -4.64
CA PHE A 133 7.75 -0.32 -5.12
C PHE A 133 7.24 0.30 -6.43
N PRO A 134 6.28 1.25 -6.36
CA PRO A 134 5.84 1.95 -7.56
C PRO A 134 6.97 2.79 -8.16
N GLU A 135 6.90 3.00 -9.46
CA GLU A 135 7.84 3.86 -10.19
C GLU A 135 7.79 5.30 -9.67
N GLY A 136 8.95 5.91 -9.47
CA GLY A 136 9.08 7.28 -8.97
C GLY A 136 9.00 7.44 -7.45
N LEU A 137 8.85 6.35 -6.68
CA LEU A 137 8.95 6.36 -5.22
C LEU A 137 10.23 5.64 -4.77
N SER A 138 11.18 6.39 -4.20
CA SER A 138 12.50 5.86 -3.82
C SER A 138 12.68 5.61 -2.32
N HIS A 139 11.82 6.16 -1.46
CA HIS A 139 11.93 6.03 -0.01
C HIS A 139 10.57 6.00 0.65
N VAL A 140 10.40 5.08 1.60
CA VAL A 140 9.27 5.08 2.54
C VAL A 140 9.81 4.79 3.93
N LYS A 141 9.33 5.55 4.91
CA LYS A 141 9.61 5.36 6.33
C LYS A 141 8.30 5.41 7.10
N ALA A 142 7.97 4.34 7.80
CA ALA A 142 6.79 4.27 8.64
C ALA A 142 7.07 3.55 9.95
N ALA A 143 6.29 3.90 10.97
CA ALA A 143 6.26 3.20 12.24
C ALA A 143 4.80 3.02 12.70
N TYR A 144 4.51 1.89 13.33
CA TYR A 144 3.20 1.59 13.89
C TYR A 144 3.35 1.04 15.31
N LYS A 145 2.60 1.61 16.26
CA LYS A 145 2.58 1.15 17.66
C LYS A 145 1.48 0.09 17.82
N SER A 146 1.89 -1.17 17.74
CA SER A 146 1.01 -2.31 18.03
C SER A 146 0.91 -2.57 19.53
N ILE A 147 0.05 -3.51 19.93
CA ILE A 147 -0.04 -3.98 21.32
C ILE A 147 1.24 -4.68 21.81
N TYR A 148 2.08 -5.16 20.89
CA TYR A 148 3.35 -5.84 21.21
C TYR A 148 4.53 -4.86 21.27
N GLY A 149 4.34 -3.63 20.80
CA GLY A 149 5.37 -2.61 20.70
C GLY A 149 5.45 -1.98 19.30
N GLU A 150 6.52 -1.21 19.10
CA GLU A 150 6.75 -0.46 17.86
C GLU A 150 7.24 -1.37 16.73
N ILE A 151 6.57 -1.30 15.59
CA ILE A 151 6.97 -1.89 14.31
C ILE A 151 7.56 -0.77 13.46
N LYS A 152 8.72 -1.00 12.83
CA LYS A 152 9.32 -0.04 11.88
C LYS A 152 9.57 -0.70 10.55
N SER A 153 9.38 0.10 9.50
CA SER A 153 9.74 -0.24 8.14
C SER A 153 10.28 1.01 7.45
N GLU A 154 11.55 0.98 7.07
CA GLU A 154 12.20 2.06 6.32
C GLU A 154 13.00 1.48 5.16
N TRP A 155 12.48 1.58 3.94
CA TRP A 155 13.19 1.12 2.75
C TRP A 155 13.59 2.29 1.85
N LYS A 156 14.76 2.15 1.22
CA LYS A 156 15.29 3.02 0.18
C LYS A 156 15.66 2.20 -1.05
N LYS A 157 15.27 2.67 -2.23
CA LYS A 157 15.55 2.04 -3.52
C LYS A 157 15.96 3.08 -4.55
N GLU A 158 17.26 3.17 -4.82
CA GLU A 158 17.84 4.16 -5.73
C GLU A 158 19.02 3.56 -6.49
N ASN A 159 19.13 3.86 -7.79
CA ASN A 159 20.29 3.48 -8.63
C ASN A 159 20.67 1.99 -8.58
N GLY A 160 19.67 1.11 -8.44
CA GLY A 160 19.88 -0.35 -8.33
C GLY A 160 20.24 -0.84 -6.93
N THR A 161 20.49 0.06 -5.97
CA THR A 161 20.69 -0.26 -4.57
C THR A 161 19.37 -0.31 -3.83
N PHE A 162 19.21 -1.31 -2.97
CA PHE A 162 18.09 -1.47 -2.06
C PHE A 162 18.61 -1.63 -0.64
N HIS A 163 18.01 -0.89 0.29
CA HIS A 163 18.26 -1.02 1.73
C HIS A 163 16.93 -0.97 2.47
N TRP A 164 16.74 -1.82 3.47
CA TRP A 164 15.52 -1.87 4.28
C TRP A 164 15.83 -2.14 5.74
N ASP A 165 15.57 -1.15 6.59
CA ASP A 165 15.61 -1.25 8.04
C ASP A 165 14.24 -1.69 8.58
N ILE A 166 14.24 -2.75 9.38
CA ILE A 166 13.03 -3.39 9.91
C ILE A 166 13.15 -3.52 11.43
N THR A 167 12.07 -3.20 12.15
CA THR A 167 11.95 -3.52 13.58
C THR A 167 10.69 -4.33 13.82
N ILE A 168 10.84 -5.51 14.42
CA ILE A 168 9.76 -6.41 14.83
C ILE A 168 9.73 -6.43 16.36
N PRO A 169 8.60 -6.07 17.01
CA PRO A 169 8.53 -5.99 18.46
C PRO A 169 8.64 -7.38 19.11
N GLY A 170 8.98 -7.38 20.40
CA GLY A 170 9.06 -8.60 21.21
C GLY A 170 7.76 -9.39 21.18
N ASN A 171 7.88 -10.72 21.22
CA ASN A 171 6.73 -11.65 21.16
C ASN A 171 5.93 -11.63 19.83
N SER A 172 6.46 -10.98 18.79
CA SER A 172 5.96 -11.04 17.41
C SER A 172 6.99 -11.68 16.47
N SER A 173 6.56 -11.95 15.24
CA SER A 173 7.40 -12.44 14.13
C SER A 173 6.92 -11.85 12.81
N ALA A 174 7.72 -11.92 11.75
CA ALA A 174 7.31 -11.47 10.42
C ALA A 174 7.59 -12.54 9.36
N VAL A 175 6.75 -12.57 8.33
CA VAL A 175 7.08 -13.10 7.01
C VAL A 175 7.36 -11.92 6.11
N ILE A 176 8.55 -11.85 5.57
CA ILE A 176 8.95 -10.87 4.58
C ILE A 176 8.84 -11.48 3.20
N ARG A 177 8.25 -10.75 2.26
CA ARG A 177 8.19 -11.12 0.84
C ARG A 177 8.75 -10.01 -0.01
N LEU A 178 9.78 -10.31 -0.79
CA LEU A 178 10.45 -9.36 -1.68
C LEU A 178 10.56 -9.94 -3.09
N PRO A 179 10.35 -9.12 -4.14
CA PRO A 179 10.42 -9.60 -5.51
C PRO A 179 11.84 -9.96 -5.90
N LYS A 180 11.98 -10.98 -6.75
CA LYS A 180 13.29 -11.53 -7.17
C LYS A 180 14.21 -10.48 -7.79
N ALA A 181 13.61 -9.51 -8.49
CA ALA A 181 14.32 -8.40 -9.13
C ALA A 181 15.14 -7.51 -8.17
N LEU A 182 14.90 -7.59 -6.86
CA LEU A 182 15.74 -6.86 -5.89
C LEU A 182 17.08 -7.55 -5.64
N ASN A 183 17.25 -8.84 -5.92
CA ASN A 183 18.48 -9.60 -5.66
C ASN A 183 18.98 -9.48 -4.21
N ILE A 184 18.07 -9.62 -3.25
CA ILE A 184 18.37 -9.51 -1.81
C ILE A 184 19.45 -10.52 -1.40
N ILE A 185 20.45 -10.05 -0.68
CA ILE A 185 21.45 -10.91 -0.05
C ILE A 185 20.74 -11.74 1.02
N THR A 186 20.85 -13.08 0.93
CA THR A 186 20.25 -14.00 1.89
C THR A 186 20.66 -13.64 3.33
N PRO A 187 19.72 -13.21 4.18
CA PRO A 187 20.05 -12.82 5.53
C PRO A 187 20.43 -14.05 6.36
N THR A 188 21.41 -13.88 7.24
CA THR A 188 21.83 -14.89 8.21
C THR A 188 21.96 -14.27 9.59
N GLY A 189 21.90 -15.09 10.64
CA GLY A 189 22.10 -14.64 12.02
C GLY A 189 20.89 -14.84 12.92
N GLU A 190 20.98 -14.28 14.12
CA GLU A 190 20.00 -14.48 15.18
C GLU A 190 18.63 -13.92 14.79
N GLY A 191 17.59 -14.73 15.00
CA GLY A 191 16.21 -14.37 14.69
C GLY A 191 15.79 -14.61 13.23
N VAL A 192 16.72 -14.95 12.31
CA VAL A 192 16.34 -15.51 11.00
C VAL A 192 15.93 -16.98 11.21
N ARG A 193 14.66 -17.30 10.91
CA ARG A 193 14.09 -18.64 11.17
C ARG A 193 14.08 -19.53 9.94
N ASN A 194 13.75 -18.94 8.79
CA ASN A 194 13.71 -19.65 7.52
C ASN A 194 13.91 -18.66 6.36
N VAL A 195 14.51 -19.14 5.27
CA VAL A 195 14.62 -18.39 4.01
C VAL A 195 14.30 -19.34 2.86
N THR A 196 13.34 -18.96 2.03
CA THR A 196 12.88 -19.75 0.89
C THR A 196 12.92 -18.89 -0.37
N GLU A 197 13.62 -19.34 -1.40
CA GLU A 197 13.47 -18.76 -2.74
C GLU A 197 12.21 -19.31 -3.42
N THR A 198 11.47 -18.44 -4.08
CA THR A 198 10.30 -18.78 -4.89
C THR A 198 10.55 -18.40 -6.34
N GLU A 199 9.66 -18.81 -7.25
CA GLU A 199 9.76 -18.40 -8.65
C GLU A 199 9.72 -16.88 -8.82
N THR A 200 8.99 -16.18 -7.95
CA THR A 200 8.71 -14.75 -8.05
C THR A 200 9.54 -13.89 -7.09
N GLY A 201 10.24 -14.48 -6.12
CA GLY A 201 10.96 -13.71 -5.10
C GLY A 201 11.65 -14.53 -4.02
N ILE A 202 11.80 -13.88 -2.87
CA ILE A 202 12.35 -14.47 -1.65
C ILE A 202 11.33 -14.28 -0.51
N GLU A 203 11.13 -15.33 0.27
CA GLU A 203 10.37 -15.30 1.51
C GLU A 203 11.31 -15.54 2.70
N ILE A 204 11.26 -14.65 3.69
CA ILE A 204 12.13 -14.71 4.88
C ILE A 204 11.24 -14.70 6.12
N GLU A 205 11.39 -15.68 6.99
CA GLU A 205 10.75 -15.70 8.30
C GLU A 205 11.70 -15.15 9.37
N LEU A 206 11.26 -14.08 10.04
CA LEU A 206 12.01 -13.42 11.11
C LEU A 206 11.27 -13.50 12.45
N GLY A 207 12.04 -13.63 13.54
CA GLY A 207 11.59 -13.38 14.90
C GLY A 207 11.53 -11.89 15.24
N SER A 208 11.40 -11.58 16.53
CA SER A 208 11.53 -10.22 17.03
C SER A 208 12.97 -9.75 16.97
N GLY A 209 13.19 -8.47 16.64
CA GLY A 209 14.53 -7.91 16.52
C GLY A 209 14.57 -6.71 15.59
N SER A 210 15.79 -6.22 15.34
CA SER A 210 16.07 -5.23 14.30
C SER A 210 16.92 -5.85 13.23
N TYR A 211 16.55 -5.62 11.97
CA TYR A 211 17.15 -6.27 10.81
C TYR A 211 17.43 -5.25 9.72
N GLN A 212 18.46 -5.52 8.93
CA GLN A 212 18.78 -4.79 7.71
C GLN A 212 18.80 -5.77 6.56
N LEU A 213 18.00 -5.49 5.53
CA LEU A 213 18.02 -6.23 4.27
C LEU A 213 18.55 -5.33 3.17
N ASN A 214 19.47 -5.85 2.37
CA ASN A 214 20.06 -5.15 1.25
C ASN A 214 20.29 -6.09 0.07
N ASN A 215 20.58 -5.51 -1.09
CA ASN A 215 21.06 -6.23 -2.26
C ASN A 215 22.55 -5.97 -2.54
#